data_AF-A0A3D5J6T5-F1
#
_entry.id   AF-A0A3D5J6T5-F1
#
_cell.length_a   1.000
_cell.length_b   1.000
_cell.length_c   1.000
_cell.angle_alpha   90.00
_cell.angle_beta   90.00
_cell.angle_gamma   90.00
#
_symmetry.space_group_name_H-M   'P 1'
#
loop_
_entity.id
_entity.type
_entity.pdbx_description
1 polymer ?
#
loop_
_entity_poly.entity_id
_entity_poly.type
_entity_poly.pdbx_seq_one_letter_code
_entity_poly.pdbx_strand_id
1 'polypeptide(L)'
;ANHRVVANQDWMVPQVKEAKVLVSHQDQVTRLPAQARRILESEFCPNAMFQLGEHIIGCQGHPEFKPEYSHALMEIRKGKMPESVRQAGIDSLTKNTELGPLPLWIENFLKSHQKS
;
A
#
# COMPACT_ATOMS: atom_id res chain seq x y z
N ALA A 1 -5.08 1.37 -5.78
CA ALA A 1 -5.60 2.73 -5.50
C ALA A 1 -4.48 3.76 -5.61
N ASN A 2 -4.80 5.02 -5.93
CA ASN A 2 -3.84 6.12 -5.88
C ASN A 2 -3.64 6.52 -4.41
N HIS A 3 -2.39 6.53 -3.97
CA HIS A 3 -2.04 6.94 -2.63
C HIS A 3 -1.09 8.12 -2.68
N ARG A 4 -1.31 9.12 -1.83
CA ARG A 4 -0.49 10.31 -1.72
C ARG A 4 0.58 10.13 -0.66
N VAL A 5 1.81 10.52 -0.98
CA VAL A 5 2.90 10.63 0.00
C VAL A 5 2.72 11.91 0.79
N VAL A 6 2.59 11.79 2.12
CA VAL A 6 2.43 12.93 3.03
C VAL A 6 3.66 13.21 3.88
N ALA A 7 4.59 12.26 3.95
CA ALA A 7 5.87 12.43 4.59
C ALA A 7 6.94 11.65 3.86
N ASN A 8 7.84 12.35 3.18
CA ASN A 8 9.02 11.74 2.57
C ASN A 8 10.00 11.28 3.65
N GLN A 9 10.64 10.14 3.41
CA GLN A 9 11.77 9.62 4.18
C GLN A 9 12.96 9.41 3.23
N ASP A 10 14.18 9.44 3.75
CA ASP A 10 15.39 9.35 2.92
C ASP A 10 15.51 8.02 2.17
N TRP A 11 14.97 6.94 2.74
CA TRP A 11 14.94 5.60 2.13
C TRP A 11 13.85 5.44 1.05
N MET A 12 12.97 6.43 0.86
CA MET A 12 11.90 6.39 -0.16
C MET A 12 12.44 6.71 -1.56
N VAL A 13 13.33 5.89 -2.09
CA VAL A 13 13.89 6.04 -3.44
C VAL A 13 13.24 5.03 -4.39
N PRO A 14 12.62 5.47 -5.51
CA PRO A 14 12.49 6.86 -5.96
C PRO A 14 11.49 7.66 -5.12
N GLN A 15 11.75 8.97 -5.00
CA GLN A 15 10.83 9.91 -4.36
C GLN A 15 9.69 10.21 -5.33
N VAL A 16 8.44 9.99 -4.90
CA VAL A 16 7.25 10.28 -5.69
C VAL A 16 6.22 11.02 -4.86
N LYS A 17 5.37 11.80 -5.51
CA LYS A 17 4.23 12.45 -4.83
C LYS A 17 3.06 11.49 -4.61
N GLU A 18 2.94 10.51 -5.49
CA GLU A 18 1.87 9.52 -5.47
C GLU A 18 2.44 8.13 -5.75
N ALA A 19 1.97 7.14 -5.00
CA ALA A 19 2.30 5.74 -5.17
C ALA A 19 1.03 4.95 -5.48
N LYS A 20 1.13 4.04 -6.45
CA LYS A 20 0.09 3.06 -6.71
C LYS A 20 0.36 1.82 -5.88
N VAL A 21 -0.64 1.40 -5.13
CA VAL A 21 -0.53 0.24 -4.24
C VAL A 21 -1.75 -0.64 -4.44
N LEU A 22 -1.49 -1.92 -4.64
CA LEU A 22 -2.51 -2.97 -4.64
C LEU A 22 -2.91 -3.25 -3.20
N VAL A 23 -4.22 -3.29 -2.95
CA VAL A 23 -4.78 -3.46 -1.61
C VAL A 23 -5.86 -4.53 -1.66
N SER A 24 -5.90 -5.38 -0.64
CA SER A 24 -6.89 -6.46 -0.53
C SER A 24 -7.23 -6.69 0.94
N HIS A 25 -7.76 -5.66 1.59
CA HIS A 25 -8.12 -5.69 3.01
C HIS A 25 -9.55 -5.17 3.23
N GLN A 26 -10.19 -5.68 4.29
CA GLN A 26 -11.49 -5.21 4.77
C GLN A 26 -11.31 -4.24 5.93
N ASP A 27 -10.42 -4.57 6.86
CA ASP A 27 -10.09 -3.74 8.00
C ASP A 27 -8.90 -2.83 7.70
N GLN A 28 -8.81 -1.72 8.44
CA GLN A 28 -7.71 -0.78 8.30
C GLN A 28 -7.37 -0.08 9.61
N VAL A 29 -6.13 0.37 9.71
CA VAL A 29 -5.70 1.25 10.80
C VAL A 29 -6.41 2.60 10.64
N THR A 30 -7.36 2.90 11.52
CA THR A 30 -8.08 4.19 11.52
C THR A 30 -7.41 5.22 12.44
N ARG A 31 -6.77 4.76 13.51
CA ARG A 31 -6.01 5.59 14.45
C ARG A 31 -4.58 5.10 14.55
N LEU A 32 -3.63 5.99 14.31
CA LEU A 32 -2.21 5.66 14.44
C LEU A 32 -1.82 5.43 15.90
N PRO A 33 -0.87 4.52 16.18
CA PRO A 33 -0.21 4.45 17.47
C PRO A 33 0.44 5.78 17.86
N ALA A 34 0.62 6.00 19.16
CA ALA A 34 1.42 7.14 19.63
C ALA A 34 2.81 7.08 18.99
N GLN A 35 3.34 8.25 18.59
CA GLN A 35 4.66 8.40 17.96
C GLN A 35 4.79 7.78 16.56
N ALA A 36 3.70 7.26 15.97
CA ALA A 36 3.71 6.86 14.58
C ALA A 36 3.53 8.06 13.66
N ARG A 37 4.30 8.10 12.57
CA ARG A 37 4.22 9.10 11.51
C ARG A 37 3.59 8.48 10.27
N ARG A 38 2.50 9.07 9.80
CA ARG A 38 1.89 8.70 8.52
C ARG A 38 2.85 9.04 7.37
N ILE A 39 3.02 8.10 6.45
CA ILE A 39 3.86 8.23 5.25
C ILE A 39 3.00 8.28 3.99
N LEU A 40 2.00 7.40 3.92
CA LEU A 40 1.16 7.20 2.74
C LEU A 40 -0.32 7.15 3.13
N GLU A 41 -1.17 7.81 2.34
CA GLU A 41 -2.62 7.85 2.56
C GLU A 41 -3.42 7.76 1.26
N SER A 42 -4.67 7.32 1.36
CA SER A 42 -5.69 7.47 0.32
C SER A 42 -7.04 7.83 0.95
N GLU A 43 -8.00 8.26 0.14
CA GLU A 43 -9.36 8.54 0.62
C GLU A 43 -10.01 7.33 1.30
N PHE A 44 -9.75 6.12 0.77
CA PHE A 44 -10.23 4.88 1.36
C PHE A 44 -9.43 4.47 2.61
N CYS A 45 -8.10 4.61 2.56
CA CYS A 45 -7.18 4.19 3.62
C CYS A 45 -6.27 5.35 4.09
N PRO A 46 -6.70 6.13 5.11
CA PRO A 46 -5.93 7.28 5.57
C PRO A 46 -4.55 6.93 6.13
N ASN A 47 -4.33 5.71 6.62
CA ASN A 47 -3.05 5.25 7.18
C ASN A 47 -2.49 4.09 6.37
N ALA A 48 -2.39 4.24 5.04
CA ALA A 48 -1.95 3.19 4.13
C ALA A 48 -0.49 2.76 4.35
N MET A 49 0.36 3.69 4.80
CA MET A 49 1.70 3.39 5.31
C MET A 49 2.08 4.36 6.42
N PHE A 50 2.74 3.86 7.46
CA PHE A 50 3.26 4.67 8.56
C PHE A 50 4.57 4.09 9.08
N GLN A 51 5.35 4.91 9.77
CA GLN A 51 6.56 4.51 10.48
C GLN A 51 6.38 4.73 11.98
N LEU A 52 6.91 3.84 12.80
CA LEU A 52 6.93 3.93 14.25
C LEU A 52 8.40 3.94 14.71
N GLY A 53 8.82 5.05 15.32
CA GLY A 53 10.22 5.25 15.69
C GLY A 53 11.13 5.24 14.45
N GLU A 54 12.30 4.63 14.57
CA GLU A 54 13.28 4.56 13.48
C GLU A 54 13.25 3.21 12.75
N HIS A 55 12.75 2.14 13.37
CA HIS A 55 13.00 0.77 12.91
C HIS A 55 11.77 -0.01 12.44
N ILE A 56 10.58 0.60 12.50
CA ILE A 56 9.33 -0.10 12.17
C ILE A 56 8.56 0.68 11.12
N ILE A 57 8.19 0.01 10.02
CA ILE A 57 7.19 0.47 9.06
C ILE A 57 6.00 -0.48 9.06
N GLY A 58 4.80 0.07 8.90
CA GLY A 58 3.57 -0.67 8.65
C GLY A 58 2.98 -0.23 7.32
N CYS A 59 2.53 -1.18 6.50
CA CYS A 59 1.84 -0.90 5.24
C CYS A 59 0.62 -1.82 5.07
N GLN A 60 -0.49 -1.24 4.60
CA GLN A 60 -1.72 -1.98 4.26
C GLN A 60 -1.72 -2.51 2.82
N GLY A 61 -0.73 -2.09 2.04
CA GLY A 61 -0.52 -2.52 0.66
C GLY A 61 0.10 -3.91 0.56
N HIS A 62 -0.13 -4.54 -0.60
CA HIS A 62 0.50 -5.79 -0.99
C HIS A 62 1.58 -5.55 -2.06
N PRO A 63 2.82 -5.18 -1.67
CA PRO A 63 3.94 -5.04 -2.60
C PRO A 63 4.27 -6.36 -3.34
N GLU A 64 3.84 -7.49 -2.79
CA GLU A 64 4.01 -8.84 -3.33
C GLU A 64 2.95 -9.23 -4.37
N PHE A 65 1.87 -8.47 -4.49
CA PHE A 65 0.79 -8.80 -5.42
C PHE A 65 1.11 -8.35 -6.84
N LYS A 66 0.68 -9.17 -7.80
CA LYS A 66 0.53 -8.79 -9.20
C LYS A 66 -0.95 -8.58 -9.52
N PRO A 67 -1.29 -7.79 -10.57
CA PRO A 67 -2.67 -7.59 -10.98
C PRO A 67 -3.43 -8.90 -11.24
N GLU A 68 -2.78 -9.90 -11.84
CA GLU A 68 -3.40 -11.20 -12.17
C GLU A 68 -3.77 -11.97 -10.91
N TYR A 69 -2.89 -11.94 -9.89
CA TYR A 69 -3.17 -12.57 -8.60
C TYR A 69 -4.32 -11.87 -7.88
N SER A 70 -4.33 -10.53 -7.91
CA SER A 70 -5.41 -9.73 -7.33
C SER A 70 -6.75 -10.03 -8.00
N HIS A 71 -6.76 -10.18 -9.32
CA HIS A 71 -7.95 -10.54 -10.09
C HIS A 71 -8.47 -11.94 -9.69
N ALA A 72 -7.59 -12.95 -9.70
CA ALA A 72 -7.96 -14.31 -9.30
C ALA A 72 -8.54 -14.35 -7.88
N LEU A 73 -7.97 -13.57 -6.96
CA LEU A 73 -8.44 -13.48 -5.59
C LEU A 73 -9.83 -12.81 -5.49
N MET A 74 -10.13 -11.81 -6.33
CA MET A 74 -11.45 -11.19 -6.40
C MET A 74 -12.51 -12.15 -6.95
N GLU A 75 -12.16 -12.99 -7.94
CA GLU A 75 -13.07 -14.03 -8.45
C GLU A 75 -13.40 -15.08 -7.38
N ILE A 76 -12.40 -15.55 -6.64
CA ILE A 76 -12.60 -16.51 -5.53
C ILE A 76 -13.51 -15.93 -4.44
N ARG A 77 -13.50 -14.61 -4.24
CA ARG A 77 -14.30 -13.91 -3.22
C ARG A 77 -15.64 -13.40 -3.75
N LYS A 78 -16.06 -13.82 -4.94
CA LYS A 78 -17.37 -13.48 -5.49
C LYS A 78 -18.49 -13.81 -4.50
N GLY A 79 -19.41 -12.86 -4.31
CA GLY A 79 -20.49 -12.97 -3.33
C GLY A 79 -20.12 -12.61 -1.89
N LYS A 80 -18.85 -12.34 -1.57
CA LYS A 80 -18.44 -11.84 -0.23
C LYS A 80 -18.42 -10.31 -0.12
N MET A 81 -18.63 -9.61 -1.23
CA MET A 81 -18.74 -8.15 -1.29
C MET A 81 -19.76 -7.76 -2.37
N PRO A 82 -20.30 -6.53 -2.35
CA PRO A 82 -21.20 -6.08 -3.40
C PRO A 82 -20.55 -6.18 -4.78
N GLU A 83 -21.31 -6.63 -5.77
CA GLU A 83 -20.80 -6.86 -7.13
C GLU A 83 -20.23 -5.57 -7.76
N SER A 84 -20.83 -4.41 -7.44
CA SER A 84 -20.33 -3.11 -7.87
C SER A 84 -18.92 -2.80 -7.34
N VAL A 85 -18.63 -3.17 -6.10
CA VAL A 85 -17.29 -3.00 -5.49
C VAL A 85 -16.29 -3.94 -6.16
N ARG A 86 -16.70 -5.19 -6.40
CA ARG A 86 -15.86 -6.19 -7.08
C ARG A 86 -15.49 -5.74 -8.50
N GLN A 87 -16.47 -5.28 -9.26
CA GLN A 87 -16.26 -4.81 -10.63
C GLN A 87 -15.37 -3.56 -10.67
N ALA A 88 -15.60 -2.59 -9.78
CA ALA A 88 -14.73 -1.43 -9.65
C ALA A 88 -13.27 -1.82 -9.32
N GLY A 89 -13.09 -2.85 -8.49
CA GLY A 89 -11.79 -3.45 -8.19
C GLY A 89 -11.12 -4.01 -9.44
N ILE A 90 -11.82 -4.86 -10.19
CA ILE A 90 -11.31 -5.47 -11.44
C ILE A 90 -10.95 -4.40 -12.47
N ASP A 91 -11.83 -3.40 -12.67
CA ASP A 91 -11.60 -2.31 -13.62
C ASP A 91 -10.39 -1.45 -13.22
N SER A 92 -10.05 -1.40 -11.93
CA SER A 92 -8.86 -0.70 -11.46
C SER A 92 -7.55 -1.44 -11.77
N LEU A 93 -7.60 -2.78 -11.92
CA LEU A 93 -6.45 -3.62 -12.24
C LEU A 93 -6.06 -3.51 -13.72
N THR A 94 -7.05 -3.45 -14.63
CA THR A 94 -6.80 -3.34 -16.08
C THR A 94 -6.20 -2.01 -16.49
N LYS A 95 -6.41 -0.96 -15.69
CA LYS A 95 -5.89 0.39 -15.94
C LYS A 95 -4.41 0.54 -15.55
N ASN A 96 -3.78 -0.42 -14.87
CA ASN A 96 -2.44 -0.24 -14.31
C ASN A 96 -1.65 -1.55 -14.14
N THR A 97 -0.66 -1.76 -15.01
CA THR A 97 0.25 -2.91 -14.99
C THR A 97 1.58 -2.64 -14.27
N GLU A 98 1.86 -1.40 -13.89
CA GLU A 98 3.13 -1.03 -13.25
C GLU A 98 3.10 -1.27 -11.73
N LEU A 99 4.12 -1.99 -11.24
CA LEU A 99 4.41 -2.12 -9.82
C LEU A 99 4.83 -0.74 -9.27
N GLY A 100 4.13 -0.25 -8.25
CA GLY A 100 4.49 1.00 -7.58
C GLY A 100 5.83 0.91 -6.82
N PRO A 101 6.30 2.02 -6.22
CA PRO A 101 7.64 2.10 -5.61
C PRO A 101 7.78 1.33 -4.28
N LEU A 102 6.68 0.76 -3.77
CA LEU A 102 6.60 0.16 -2.45
C LEU A 102 7.62 -0.97 -2.20
N PRO A 103 7.87 -1.92 -3.13
CA PRO A 103 8.89 -2.95 -2.95
C PRO A 103 10.29 -2.36 -2.77
N LEU A 104 10.67 -1.37 -3.59
CA LEU A 104 11.97 -0.69 -3.50
C LEU A 104 12.11 0.08 -2.18
N TRP A 105 11.05 0.76 -1.77
CA TRP A 105 11.03 1.46 -0.49
C TRP A 105 11.23 0.53 0.70
N ILE A 106 10.59 -0.65 0.71
CA ILE A 106 10.78 -1.65 1.77
C ILE A 106 12.22 -2.16 1.76
N GLU A 107 12.77 -2.48 0.58
CA GLU A 107 14.16 -2.92 0.44
C GLU A 107 15.15 -1.86 0.96
N ASN A 108 14.97 -0.60 0.56
CA ASN A 108 15.82 0.51 0.99
C ASN A 108 15.68 0.82 2.48
N PHE A 109 14.47 0.70 3.04
CA PHE A 109 14.25 0.82 4.48
C PHE A 109 15.06 -0.24 5.22
N LEU A 110 14.97 -1.51 4.80
CA LEU A 110 15.75 -2.58 5.42
C LEU A 110 17.25 -2.34 5.31
N LYS A 111 17.77 -1.96 4.14
CA LYS A 111 19.20 -1.67 3.93
C LYS A 111 19.71 -0.52 4.79
N SER A 112 18.94 0.56 4.90
CA SER A 112 19.33 1.76 5.66
C SER A 112 19.29 1.58 7.18
N HIS A 113 18.64 0.53 7.68
CA HIS A 113 18.46 0.27 9.12
C HIS A 113 19.09 -1.05 9.58
N GLN A 114 20.01 -1.62 8.80
CA GLN A 114 20.86 -2.72 9.26
C GLN A 114 21.86 -2.21 10.31
N LYS A 115 21.98 -2.93 11.43
CA LYS A 115 23.07 -2.69 12.37
C LYS A 115 24.38 -3.12 11.70
N SER A 116 25.38 -2.25 11.76
CA SER A 116 26.77 -2.55 11.39
C SER A 116 27.34 -3.69 12.23
#